data_AF-A0A7S3RCY9-F1
#
_entry.id   AF-A0A7S3RCY9-F1
#
_cell.length_a   1.000
_cell.length_b   1.000
_cell.length_c   1.000
_cell.angle_alpha   90.00
_cell.angle_beta   90.00
_cell.angle_gamma   90.00
#
_symmetry.space_group_name_H-M   'P 1'
#
loop_
_entity.id
_entity.type
_entity.pdbx_description
1 polymer ?
#
loop_
_entity_poly.entity_id
_entity_poly.type
_entity_poly.pdbx_seq_one_letter_code
_entity_poly.pdbx_strand_id
1 'polypeptide(L)'
;EDLTICIRGAFDFFYCPWDSSQDKNLGYAIINFFSRSVAAEFEREWSNNPLLPRTHGTKRLRIVPAALQGRAANLRHFSGFSLAHHTDPRFRPLVRAAPNEVLRPMAISEELVEATQRQQAQQQHQQQQQHNQQQQ
;
A
#
# COMPACT_ATOMS: atom_id res chain seq x y z
N GLU A 1 3.93 -18.06 -2.48
CA GLU A 1 3.76 -17.18 -3.65
C GLU A 1 2.71 -17.83 -4.51
N ASP A 2 1.58 -17.18 -4.82
CA ASP A 2 0.69 -17.52 -5.96
C ASP A 2 -0.50 -16.55 -6.00
N LEU A 3 -0.17 -15.25 -5.95
CA LEU A 3 -0.96 -14.26 -6.68
C LEU A 3 -0.41 -14.36 -8.10
N THR A 4 -1.23 -14.83 -9.02
CA THR A 4 -0.91 -15.15 -10.42
C THR A 4 0.01 -14.08 -11.01
N ILE A 5 1.02 -14.48 -11.78
CA ILE A 5 2.01 -13.56 -12.36
C ILE A 5 1.35 -12.36 -13.07
N CYS A 6 0.12 -12.55 -13.59
CA CYS A 6 -0.66 -11.54 -14.32
C CYS A 6 -1.16 -10.38 -13.46
N ILE A 7 -1.34 -10.54 -12.15
CA ILE A 7 -1.78 -9.45 -11.27
C ILE A 7 -0.61 -8.71 -10.60
N ARG A 8 0.61 -9.26 -10.68
CA ARG A 8 1.81 -8.59 -10.17
C ARG A 8 2.06 -7.33 -11.00
N GLY A 9 1.90 -6.16 -10.37
CA GLY A 9 2.07 -4.86 -11.02
C GLY A 9 0.78 -4.24 -11.56
N ALA A 10 -0.37 -4.91 -11.43
CA ALA A 10 -1.65 -4.40 -11.91
C ALA A 10 -2.36 -3.45 -10.92
N PHE A 11 -1.80 -3.31 -9.72
CA PHE A 11 -2.34 -2.51 -8.62
C PHE A 11 -1.26 -1.65 -7.94
N ASP A 12 -1.72 -0.54 -7.36
CA ASP A 12 -0.89 0.50 -6.74
C ASP A 12 -1.16 0.71 -5.25
N PHE A 13 -2.14 0.01 -4.70
CA PHE A 13 -2.48 0.01 -3.29
C PHE A 13 -2.95 -1.38 -2.87
N PHE A 14 -2.47 -1.86 -1.72
CA PHE A 14 -2.93 -3.08 -1.08
C PHE A 14 -2.93 -2.90 0.44
N TYR A 15 -4.00 -3.31 1.11
CA TYR A 15 -4.05 -3.30 2.57
C TYR A 15 -4.83 -4.50 3.09
N CYS A 16 -4.21 -5.28 3.97
CA CYS A 16 -4.82 -6.40 4.68
C CYS A 16 -4.60 -6.17 6.18
N PRO A 17 -5.60 -5.66 6.91
CA PRO A 17 -5.44 -5.30 8.30
C PRO A 17 -5.15 -6.53 9.16
N TRP A 18 -4.17 -6.37 10.04
CA TRP A 18 -3.75 -7.38 11.01
C TRP A 18 -4.32 -7.08 12.39
N ASP A 19 -4.84 -8.10 13.06
CA ASP A 19 -5.20 -8.07 14.46
C ASP A 19 -4.06 -8.70 15.27
N SER A 20 -3.27 -7.84 15.92
CA SER A 20 -2.13 -8.24 16.76
C SER A 20 -2.57 -9.06 17.98
N SER A 21 -3.84 -8.95 18.41
CA SER A 21 -4.34 -9.69 19.58
C SER A 21 -4.72 -11.13 19.27
N GLN A 22 -5.18 -11.38 18.03
CA GLN A 22 -5.62 -12.70 17.57
C GLN A 22 -4.65 -13.36 16.58
N ASP A 23 -3.52 -12.69 16.31
CA ASP A 23 -2.48 -13.12 15.39
C ASP A 23 -3.04 -13.54 14.01
N LYS A 24 -3.98 -12.73 13.49
CA LYS A 24 -4.66 -13.02 12.22
C LYS A 24 -5.12 -11.75 11.51
N ASN A 25 -5.42 -11.86 10.21
CA ASN A 25 -6.05 -10.75 9.49
C ASN A 25 -7.54 -10.59 9.89
N LEU A 26 -8.10 -9.40 9.68
CA LEU A 26 -9.51 -9.10 9.96
C LEU A 26 -10.52 -9.72 8.97
N GLY A 27 -10.07 -10.57 8.04
CA GLY A 27 -10.93 -11.27 7.10
C GLY A 27 -11.34 -10.47 5.87
N TYR A 28 -10.70 -9.31 5.62
CA TYR A 28 -10.86 -8.54 4.39
C TYR A 28 -9.54 -7.93 3.94
N ALA A 29 -9.49 -7.53 2.67
CA ALA A 29 -8.39 -6.76 2.12
C ALA A 29 -8.92 -5.71 1.14
N ILE A 30 -8.14 -4.65 0.94
CA ILE A 30 -8.43 -3.57 0.00
C ILE A 30 -7.34 -3.56 -1.04
N ILE A 31 -7.72 -3.48 -2.32
CA ILE A 31 -6.82 -3.47 -3.46
C ILE A 31 -7.27 -2.34 -4.40
N ASN A 32 -6.34 -1.50 -4.86
CA ASN A 32 -6.61 -0.50 -5.89
C ASN A 32 -5.88 -0.86 -7.19
N PHE A 33 -6.63 -1.21 -8.23
CA PHE A 33 -6.09 -1.50 -9.56
C PHE A 33 -5.88 -0.23 -10.37
N PHE A 34 -4.90 -0.25 -11.29
CA PHE A 34 -4.68 0.85 -12.23
C PHE A 34 -5.83 1.05 -13.22
N SER A 35 -6.53 -0.03 -13.56
CA SER A 35 -7.65 -0.02 -14.51
C SER A 35 -8.89 -0.67 -13.92
N ARG A 36 -10.04 -0.06 -14.19
CA ARG A 36 -11.35 -0.64 -13.89
C ARG A 36 -11.58 -1.96 -14.61
N SER A 37 -11.04 -2.13 -15.83
CA SER A 37 -11.19 -3.37 -16.60
C SER A 37 -10.51 -4.55 -15.89
N VAL A 38 -9.29 -4.31 -15.39
CA VAL A 38 -8.52 -5.29 -14.62
C VAL A 38 -9.22 -5.63 -13.30
N ALA A 39 -9.75 -4.64 -12.60
CA ALA A 39 -10.52 -4.88 -11.37
C ALA A 39 -11.75 -5.77 -11.63
N ALA A 40 -12.48 -5.52 -12.73
CA ALA A 40 -13.64 -6.32 -13.11
C ALA A 40 -13.25 -7.74 -13.55
N GLU A 41 -12.10 -7.91 -14.21
CA GLU A 41 -11.56 -9.23 -14.54
C GLU A 41 -11.18 -10.02 -13.29
N PHE A 42 -10.48 -9.39 -12.36
CA PHE A 42 -10.14 -9.97 -11.07
C PHE A 42 -11.39 -10.38 -10.29
N GLU A 43 -12.41 -9.52 -10.24
CA GLU A 43 -13.70 -9.84 -9.62
C GLU A 43 -14.34 -11.07 -10.26
N ARG A 44 -14.43 -11.14 -11.60
CA ARG A 44 -15.02 -12.29 -12.30
C ARG A 44 -14.26 -13.59 -12.06
N GLU A 45 -12.94 -13.54 -12.04
CA GLU A 45 -12.08 -14.72 -11.90
C GLU A 45 -12.04 -15.25 -10.46
N TRP A 46 -12.01 -14.36 -9.46
CA TRP A 46 -11.77 -14.75 -8.07
C TRP A 46 -13.02 -14.77 -7.19
N SER A 47 -14.13 -14.15 -7.63
CA SER A 47 -15.37 -14.18 -6.85
C SER A 47 -15.87 -15.59 -6.66
N ASN A 48 -16.36 -15.88 -5.44
CA ASN A 48 -16.83 -17.19 -5.05
C ASN A 48 -15.79 -18.31 -5.21
N ASN A 49 -14.48 -18.01 -5.25
CA ASN A 49 -13.43 -19.02 -5.19
C ASN A 49 -12.79 -19.07 -3.80
N PRO A 50 -12.27 -20.23 -3.36
CA PRO A 50 -11.44 -20.29 -2.16
C PRO A 50 -10.14 -19.52 -2.40
N LEU A 51 -9.65 -18.80 -1.39
CA LEU A 51 -8.39 -18.04 -1.51
C LEU A 51 -7.19 -18.96 -1.71
N LEU A 52 -7.19 -20.13 -1.07
CA LEU A 52 -6.14 -21.13 -1.19
C LEU A 52 -6.70 -22.40 -1.83
N PRO A 53 -6.02 -22.96 -2.85
CA PRO A 53 -6.38 -24.26 -3.39
C PRO A 53 -6.34 -25.33 -2.29
N ARG A 54 -7.28 -26.27 -2.31
CA ARG A 54 -7.30 -27.47 -1.44
C ARG A 54 -7.53 -27.23 0.05
N THR A 55 -7.89 -26.02 0.47
CA THR A 55 -8.31 -25.77 1.86
C THR A 55 -9.82 -26.02 2.03
N HIS A 56 -10.18 -27.20 2.53
CA HIS A 56 -11.57 -27.54 2.85
C HIS A 56 -12.13 -26.63 3.96
N GLY A 57 -13.35 -26.13 3.80
CA GLY A 57 -14.02 -25.29 4.80
C GLY A 57 -13.59 -23.82 4.86
N THR A 58 -12.73 -23.35 3.94
CA THR A 58 -12.37 -21.93 3.86
C THR A 58 -13.52 -21.10 3.29
N LYS A 59 -13.66 -19.89 3.83
CA LYS A 59 -14.64 -18.91 3.33
C LYS A 59 -14.30 -18.57 1.88
N ARG A 60 -15.31 -18.62 1.02
CA ARG A 60 -15.19 -18.21 -0.38
C ARG A 60 -15.00 -16.69 -0.43
N LEU A 61 -14.19 -16.22 -1.36
CA LEU A 61 -13.96 -14.79 -1.57
C LEU A 61 -15.25 -14.11 -2.01
N ARG A 62 -15.55 -12.99 -1.36
CA ARG A 62 -16.56 -12.04 -1.81
C ARG A 62 -15.85 -10.75 -2.18
N ILE A 63 -15.76 -10.49 -3.48
CA ILE A 63 -15.14 -9.28 -4.01
C ILE A 63 -16.28 -8.32 -4.33
N VAL A 64 -16.13 -7.08 -3.90
CA VAL A 64 -17.10 -6.01 -4.15
C VAL A 64 -16.34 -4.70 -4.36
N PRO A 65 -16.92 -3.73 -5.08
CA PRO A 65 -16.39 -2.37 -5.10
C PRO A 65 -16.26 -1.80 -3.68
N ALA A 66 -15.09 -1.27 -3.35
CA ALA A 66 -14.85 -0.60 -2.08
C ALA A 66 -15.65 0.71 -2.00
N ALA A 67 -16.07 1.10 -0.80
CA ALA A 67 -16.75 2.39 -0.60
C ALA A 67 -15.85 3.59 -0.94
N LEU A 68 -14.55 3.46 -0.68
CA LEU A 68 -13.53 4.43 -1.05
C LEU A 68 -12.86 4.00 -2.36
N GLN A 69 -12.84 4.90 -3.35
CA GLN A 69 -12.36 4.58 -4.70
C GLN A 69 -11.16 5.44 -5.09
N GLY A 70 -10.14 4.78 -5.65
CA GLY A 70 -8.93 5.41 -6.16
C GLY A 70 -7.80 5.55 -5.13
N ARG A 71 -6.56 5.48 -5.63
CA ARG A 71 -5.34 5.57 -4.82
C ARG A 71 -5.26 6.83 -3.96
N ALA A 72 -5.50 8.00 -4.52
CA ALA A 72 -5.39 9.26 -3.76
C ALA A 72 -6.36 9.31 -2.56
N ALA A 73 -7.58 8.79 -2.75
CA ALA A 73 -8.57 8.70 -1.69
C ALA A 73 -8.13 7.71 -0.60
N ASN A 74 -7.63 6.54 -0.99
CA ASN A 74 -7.05 5.55 -0.07
C ASN A 74 -5.89 6.15 0.74
N LEU A 75 -4.92 6.81 0.09
CA LEU A 75 -3.79 7.44 0.79
C LEU A 75 -4.26 8.43 1.85
N ARG A 76 -5.20 9.32 1.49
CA ARG A 76 -5.75 10.30 2.41
C ARG A 76 -6.44 9.63 3.61
N HIS A 77 -7.28 8.64 3.35
CA HIS A 77 -8.01 7.95 4.42
C HIS A 77 -7.07 7.19 5.36
N PHE A 78 -6.15 6.39 4.80
CA PHE A 78 -5.28 5.52 5.59
C PHE A 78 -4.15 6.27 6.30
N SER A 79 -3.78 7.49 5.86
CA SER A 79 -2.83 8.36 6.58
C SER A 79 -3.34 8.89 7.93
N GLY A 80 -4.67 8.85 8.16
CA GLY A 80 -5.29 9.22 9.43
C GLY A 80 -5.88 8.03 10.19
N PHE A 81 -5.74 6.81 9.66
CA PHE A 81 -6.38 5.63 10.20
C PHE A 81 -5.40 4.86 11.08
N SER A 82 -5.53 4.96 12.41
CA SER A 82 -4.55 4.41 13.36
C SER A 82 -4.25 2.92 13.18
N LEU A 83 -5.24 2.12 12.76
CA LEU A 83 -5.02 0.69 12.51
C LEU A 83 -4.07 0.44 11.32
N ALA A 84 -4.00 1.37 10.36
CA ALA A 84 -3.05 1.30 9.25
C ALA A 84 -1.62 1.72 9.66
N HIS A 85 -1.44 2.34 10.84
CA HIS A 85 -0.14 2.74 11.38
C HIS A 85 0.45 1.66 12.30
N HIS A 86 0.40 0.40 11.84
CA HIS A 86 0.96 -0.71 12.59
C HIS A 86 2.48 -0.53 12.78
N THR A 87 3.02 -0.86 13.95
CA THR A 87 4.45 -0.70 14.25
C THR A 87 5.33 -1.47 13.26
N ASP A 88 5.01 -2.74 13.02
CA ASP A 88 5.61 -3.55 11.95
C ASP A 88 5.13 -3.08 10.55
N PRO A 89 6.04 -2.62 9.67
CA PRO A 89 5.71 -2.16 8.32
C PRO A 89 5.01 -3.20 7.42
N ARG A 90 5.12 -4.50 7.73
CA ARG A 90 4.50 -5.58 6.93
C ARG A 90 2.98 -5.59 7.02
N PHE A 91 2.42 -5.01 8.08
CA PHE A 91 0.97 -4.93 8.29
C PHE A 91 0.39 -3.55 7.95
N ARG A 92 1.23 -2.62 7.47
CA ARG A 92 0.80 -1.32 6.97
C ARG A 92 0.26 -1.46 5.54
N PRO A 93 -0.56 -0.50 5.06
CA PRO A 93 -0.90 -0.42 3.65
C PRO A 93 0.36 -0.37 2.78
N LEU A 94 0.34 -1.12 1.69
CA LEU A 94 1.39 -1.12 0.69
C LEU A 94 0.98 -0.21 -0.47
N VAL A 95 1.89 0.67 -0.86
CA VAL A 95 1.68 1.69 -1.88
C VAL A 95 2.77 1.60 -2.92
N ARG A 96 2.38 1.71 -4.19
CA ARG A 96 3.30 1.88 -5.31
C ARG A 96 3.39 3.36 -5.64
N ALA A 97 4.59 3.92 -5.81
CA ALA A 97 4.75 5.34 -6.16
C ALA A 97 4.57 5.58 -7.67
N ALA A 98 5.07 4.67 -8.51
CA ALA A 98 4.85 4.67 -9.97
C ALA A 98 4.60 3.26 -10.52
N PRO A 99 3.97 3.07 -11.70
CA PRO A 99 3.60 1.75 -12.24
C PRO A 99 4.71 0.69 -12.22
N ASN A 100 5.96 1.08 -12.45
CA ASN A 100 7.11 0.19 -12.54
C ASN A 100 7.86 0.00 -11.21
N GLU A 101 7.41 0.61 -10.12
CA GLU A 101 8.08 0.52 -8.82
C GLU A 101 7.54 -0.62 -7.96
N VAL A 102 8.32 -1.04 -6.97
CA VAL A 102 7.84 -2.04 -6.00
C VAL A 102 6.86 -1.41 -5.01
N LEU A 103 5.94 -2.23 -4.51
CA LEU A 103 5.08 -1.85 -3.39
C LEU A 103 5.93 -1.64 -2.13
N ARG A 104 5.72 -0.51 -1.44
CA ARG A 104 6.38 -0.15 -0.19
C ARG A 104 5.35 0.11 0.90
N PRO A 105 5.63 -0.17 2.18
CA PRO A 105 4.79 0.27 3.28
C PRO A 105 4.53 1.77 3.21
N MET A 106 3.29 2.18 3.47
CA MET A 106 2.92 3.57 3.63
C MET A 106 3.70 4.15 4.81
N ALA A 107 4.37 5.28 4.58
CA ALA A 107 5.03 6.02 5.63
C ALA A 107 3.99 6.54 6.63
N ILE A 108 4.28 6.43 7.91
CA ILE A 108 3.46 7.05 8.96
C ILE A 108 3.84 8.53 9.12
N SER A 109 2.96 9.32 9.71
CA SER A 109 3.15 10.77 9.86
C SER A 109 4.49 11.16 10.49
N GLU A 110 4.97 10.40 11.48
CA GLU A 110 6.27 10.61 12.12
C GLU A 110 7.44 10.44 11.12
N GLU A 111 7.44 9.34 10.36
CA GLU A 111 8.46 9.07 9.33
C GLU A 111 8.44 10.13 8.20
N LEU A 112 7.25 10.63 7.84
CA LEU A 112 7.07 11.71 6.87
C LEU A 112 7.67 13.03 7.35
N VAL A 113 7.48 13.37 8.63
CA VAL A 113 8.06 14.58 9.24
C VAL A 113 9.58 14.47 9.26
N GLU A 114 10.13 13.33 9.69
CA GLU A 114 11.57 13.09 9.70
C GLU A 114 12.20 13.12 8.30
N ALA A 115 11.51 12.56 7.30
CA ALA A 115 11.97 12.59 5.91
C ALA A 115 12.02 14.03 5.37
N THR A 116 11.00 14.83 5.68
CA THR A 116 10.93 16.24 5.27
C THR A 116 12.04 17.06 5.92
N GLN A 117 12.27 16.88 7.22
CA GLN A 117 13.36 17.57 7.94
C GLN A 117 14.74 17.19 7.38
N ARG A 118 14.99 15.91 7.08
CA ARG A 118 16.23 15.46 6.46
C ARG A 118 16.46 16.06 5.07
N GLN A 119 15.41 16.12 4.24
CA GLN A 119 15.51 16.73 2.91
C GLN A 119 15.83 18.23 3.00
N GLN A 120 15.19 18.97 3.92
CA GLN A 120 15.46 20.39 4.13
C GLN A 120 16.91 20.63 4.60
N ALA A 121 17.41 19.84 5.55
CA ALA A 121 18.79 19.96 6.03
C ALA A 121 19.82 19.68 4.91
N GLN A 122 19.57 18.68 4.06
CA GLN A 122 20.45 18.36 2.93
C GLN A 122 20.47 19.48 1.87
N GLN A 123 19.30 20.07 1.56
CA GLN A 123 19.21 21.18 0.62
C GLN A 123 19.94 22.42 1.15
N GLN A 124 19.77 22.75 2.43
CA GLN A 124 20.49 23.87 3.06
C GLN A 124 22.01 23.65 3.02
N HIS A 125 22.47 22.44 3.33
CA HIS A 125 23.90 22.13 3.29
C HIS A 125 24.49 22.25 1.88
N GLN A 126 23.78 21.77 0.85
CA GLN A 126 24.22 21.92 -0.55
C GLN A 126 24.27 23.38 -1.01
N GLN A 127 23.27 24.20 -0.62
CA GLN A 127 23.26 25.62 -0.96
C GLN A 127 24.44 26.36 -0.31
N GLN A 128 24.75 26.05 0.96
CA GLN A 128 25.90 26.63 1.65
C GLN A 128 27.23 26.27 0.99
N GLN A 129 27.39 25.01 0.55
CA GLN A 129 28.60 24.57 -0.15
C GLN A 129 28.76 25.26 -1.51
N GLN A 130 27.68 25.40 -2.28
CA GLN A 130 27.70 26.11 -3.56
C GLN A 130 28.01 27.60 -3.39
N HIS A 131 27.43 28.23 -2.37
CA HIS A 131 27.69 29.64 -2.07
C HIS A 131 29.16 29.89 -1.69
N ASN A 132 29.76 28.99 -0.89
CA ASN A 132 31.17 29.09 -0.54
C ASN A 132 32.12 28.85 -1.73
N GLN A 133 31.74 27.99 -2.68
CA GLN A 133 32.55 27.74 -3.89
C GLN A 133 32.51 28.90 -4.89
N GLN A 134 31.44 29.70 -4.94
CA GLN A 134 31.34 30.86 -5.83
C GLN A 134 32.11 32.10 -5.33
N GLN A 135 32.55 32.10 -4.08
CA GLN A 135 33.30 33.21 -3.47
C GLN A 135 34.83 32.98 -3.47
N GLN A 136 35.30 31.83 -3.96
CA GLN A 136 36.72 31.52 -4.18
C GLN A 136 37.05 31.64 -5.66
#